data_AF-A0A1X4I5H2-F1
#
_entry.id   AF-A0A1X4I5H2-F1
#
_cell.length_a   1.000
_cell.length_b   1.000
_cell.length_c   1.000
_cell.angle_alpha   90.00
_cell.angle_beta   90.00
_cell.angle_gamma   90.00
#
_symmetry.space_group_name_H-M   'P 1'
#
loop_
_entity.id
_entity.type
_entity.pdbx_description
1 polymer ?
#
loop_
_entity_poly.entity_id
_entity_poly.type
_entity_poly.pdbx_seq_one_letter_code
_entity_poly.pdbx_strand_id
1 'polypeptide(L)'
;MPQPTWQKSSYCGEGDSCVHVAATPTGIHITESADPGGAILTTTPDAFRTLLHSLKEEPHRDPRTPALEVTTAGDDDRTVRLHAPGTPTVTTDRRRWDAFVQGVRAGEFDHFTA
;
A
#
# COMPACT_ATOMS: atom_id res chain seq x y z
N MET A 1 -8.22 2.43 -24.38
CA MET A 1 -7.42 3.05 -23.30
C MET A 1 -6.75 1.91 -22.54
N PRO A 2 -5.42 1.90 -22.34
CA PRO A 2 -4.79 0.87 -21.52
C PRO A 2 -5.33 1.01 -20.10
N GLN A 3 -5.98 -0.05 -19.63
CA GLN A 3 -6.52 -0.12 -18.28
C GLN A 3 -5.33 -0.31 -17.34
N PRO A 4 -5.24 0.41 -16.21
CA PRO A 4 -4.19 0.14 -15.22
C PRO A 4 -4.25 -1.34 -14.83
N THR A 5 -3.12 -2.04 -14.98
CA THR A 5 -3.02 -3.44 -14.56
C THR A 5 -2.90 -3.48 -13.05
N TRP A 6 -4.04 -3.55 -12.37
CA TRP A 6 -4.08 -3.69 -10.92
C TRP A 6 -3.57 -5.06 -10.50
N GLN A 7 -2.55 -5.06 -9.68
CA GLN A 7 -2.04 -6.24 -9.01
C GLN A 7 -2.49 -6.27 -7.56
N LYS A 8 -3.08 -7.39 -7.16
CA LYS A 8 -3.37 -7.74 -5.77
C LYS A 8 -2.23 -8.60 -5.21
N SER A 9 -2.03 -8.58 -3.90
CA SER A 9 -1.11 -9.52 -3.25
C SER A 9 -1.66 -10.95 -3.32
N SER A 10 -0.80 -11.94 -3.55
CA SER A 10 -1.18 -13.36 -3.57
C SER A 10 -1.56 -13.91 -2.19
N TYR A 11 -1.21 -13.18 -1.13
CA TYR A 11 -1.57 -13.52 0.26
C TYR A 11 -2.97 -13.06 0.66
N CYS A 12 -3.65 -12.31 -0.21
CA CYS A 12 -5.03 -11.95 0.00
C CYS A 12 -5.94 -13.17 -0.22
N GLY A 13 -6.50 -13.70 0.87
CA GLY A 13 -7.40 -14.85 0.84
C GLY A 13 -8.66 -14.60 0.01
N GLU A 14 -9.27 -15.68 -0.48
CA GLU A 14 -10.49 -15.61 -1.27
C GLU A 14 -11.64 -15.00 -0.45
N GLY A 15 -12.12 -13.83 -0.87
CA GLY A 15 -13.37 -13.26 -0.38
C GLY A 15 -13.28 -12.01 0.50
N ASP A 16 -12.10 -11.53 0.91
CA ASP A 16 -12.07 -10.30 1.72
C ASP A 16 -10.84 -9.44 1.44
N SER A 17 -11.07 -8.45 0.57
CA SER A 17 -10.50 -7.10 0.66
C SER A 17 -8.96 -7.00 0.60
N CYS A 18 -8.46 -6.81 -0.62
CA CYS A 18 -7.04 -6.72 -0.91
C CYS A 18 -6.59 -5.27 -1.14
N VAL A 19 -5.35 -4.98 -0.73
CA VAL A 19 -4.61 -3.82 -1.26
C VAL A 19 -4.25 -4.12 -2.72
N HIS A 20 -4.63 -3.20 -3.60
CA HIS A 20 -4.37 -3.23 -5.03
C HIS A 20 -3.37 -2.14 -5.38
N VAL A 21 -2.37 -2.50 -6.20
CA VAL A 21 -1.33 -1.58 -6.67
C VAL A 21 -1.32 -1.60 -8.20
N ALA A 22 -1.21 -0.43 -8.82
CA ALA A 22 -1.03 -0.32 -10.27
C ALA A 22 0.01 0.74 -10.61
N ALA A 23 0.90 0.43 -11.54
CA ALA A 23 1.73 1.45 -12.18
C ALA A 23 0.92 2.22 -13.24
N THR A 24 1.11 3.53 -13.25
CA THR A 24 0.53 4.47 -14.23
C THR A 24 1.63 5.36 -14.82
N PRO A 25 1.39 6.01 -15.96
CA PRO A 25 2.35 6.96 -16.53
C PRO A 25 2.71 8.12 -15.59
N THR A 26 1.85 8.40 -14.60
CA THR A 26 1.98 9.50 -13.65
C THR A 26 2.51 9.06 -12.28
N GLY A 27 2.69 7.76 -12.04
CA GLY A 27 3.19 7.24 -10.76
C GLY A 27 2.66 5.85 -10.42
N ILE A 28 2.53 5.57 -9.13
CA ILE A 28 1.97 4.34 -8.58
C ILE A 28 0.63 4.68 -7.92
N HIS A 29 -0.40 3.92 -8.24
CA HIS A 29 -1.71 4.01 -7.59
C HIS A 29 -1.89 2.86 -6.63
N ILE A 30 -2.41 3.17 -5.44
CA ILE A 30 -2.73 2.21 -4.38
C ILE A 30 -4.18 2.41 -4.00
N THR A 31 -4.94 1.32 -3.90
CA THR A 31 -6.34 1.35 -3.46
C THR A 31 -6.66 0.08 -2.68
N GLU A 32 -7.74 0.09 -1.90
CA GLU A 32 -8.22 -1.09 -1.19
C GLU A 32 -9.66 -1.36 -1.64
N SER A 33 -9.97 -2.63 -1.94
CA SER A 33 -11.26 -3.01 -2.52
C SER A 33 -12.44 -2.82 -1.57
N ALA A 34 -12.22 -2.84 -0.25
CA ALA A 34 -13.23 -2.56 0.75
C ALA A 34 -12.99 -1.23 1.47
N ASP A 35 -12.18 -0.32 0.90
CA ASP A 35 -12.14 1.06 1.37
C ASP A 35 -13.53 1.68 1.13
N PRO A 36 -14.26 2.09 2.18
CA PRO A 36 -15.60 2.67 2.03
C PRO A 36 -15.56 4.03 1.33
N GLY A 37 -14.39 4.68 1.27
CA GLY A 37 -14.17 5.94 0.56
C GLY A 37 -13.86 5.76 -0.93
N GLY A 38 -13.62 4.53 -1.40
CA GLY A 38 -13.14 4.27 -2.76
C GLY A 38 -11.86 5.04 -3.11
N ALA A 39 -11.02 5.34 -2.11
CA ALA A 39 -9.86 6.19 -2.28
C ALA A 39 -8.81 5.51 -3.16
N ILE A 40 -8.22 6.30 -4.06
CA ILE A 40 -7.04 5.90 -4.83
C ILE A 40 -5.92 6.84 -4.42
N LEU A 41 -4.98 6.33 -3.63
CA LEU A 41 -3.78 7.04 -3.28
C LEU A 41 -2.83 7.01 -4.46
N THR A 42 -2.29 8.17 -4.83
CA THR A 42 -1.27 8.30 -5.86
C THR A 42 0.07 8.62 -5.20
N THR A 43 1.11 7.90 -5.58
CA THR A 43 2.45 8.12 -5.06
C THR A 43 3.49 7.99 -6.18
N THR A 44 4.72 8.39 -5.92
CA THR A 44 5.81 8.22 -6.87
C THR A 44 6.45 6.83 -6.72
N PRO A 45 7.09 6.28 -7.77
CA PRO A 45 7.81 5.02 -7.67
C PRO A 45 8.90 5.03 -6.58
N ASP A 46 9.55 6.18 -6.37
CA ASP A 46 10.59 6.37 -5.34
C ASP A 46 10.02 6.32 -3.91
N ALA A 47 8.89 7.00 -3.68
CA ALA A 47 8.19 6.93 -2.40
C ALA A 47 7.65 5.52 -2.14
N PHE A 48 7.14 4.85 -3.17
CA PHE A 48 6.69 3.46 -3.06
C PHE A 48 7.86 2.51 -2.75
N ARG A 49 9.01 2.67 -3.41
CA ARG A 49 10.24 1.91 -3.13
C ARG A 49 10.69 2.06 -1.68
N THR A 50 10.66 3.28 -1.17
CA THR A 50 11.00 3.56 0.23
C THR A 50 10.04 2.82 1.16
N LEU A 51 8.74 2.85 0.90
CA LEU A 51 7.76 2.06 1.66
C LEU A 51 8.09 0.56 1.59
N LEU A 52 8.34 0.00 0.40
CA LEU A 52 8.66 -1.43 0.26
C LEU A 52 9.88 -1.83 1.10
N HIS A 53 10.93 -0.99 1.10
CA HIS A 53 12.13 -1.20 1.92
C HIS A 53 11.79 -1.18 3.41
N SER A 54 11.05 -0.17 3.86
CA SER A 54 10.63 -0.02 5.26
C SER A 54 9.68 -1.12 5.76
N LEU A 55 9.00 -1.85 4.89
CA LEU A 55 8.16 -3.01 5.27
C LEU A 55 8.95 -4.33 5.29
N LYS A 56 10.00 -4.40 4.47
CA LYS A 56 10.93 -5.53 4.41
C LYS A 56 11.87 -5.54 5.61
N GLU A 57 12.45 -4.39 5.90
CA GLU A 57 13.12 -4.15 7.16
C GLU A 57 12.03 -4.09 8.23
N GLU A 58 12.14 -4.87 9.31
CA GLU A 58 11.18 -4.88 10.42
C GLU A 58 10.95 -3.44 10.96
N PRO A 59 9.93 -3.13 11.80
CA PRO A 59 9.46 -1.74 12.06
C PRO A 59 10.43 -0.82 12.82
N HIS A 60 11.73 -1.02 12.70
CA HIS A 60 12.80 -0.17 13.17
C HIS A 60 12.86 1.13 12.37
N ARG A 61 11.90 2.02 12.65
CA ARG A 61 12.06 3.47 12.77
C ARG A 61 13.22 4.05 11.94
N ASP A 62 13.09 4.09 10.62
CA ASP A 62 13.85 5.08 9.85
C ASP A 62 13.13 6.43 10.01
N PRO A 63 13.80 7.47 10.55
CA PRO A 63 13.20 8.77 10.80
C PRO A 63 13.10 9.66 9.56
N ARG A 64 13.51 9.20 8.36
CA ARG A 64 13.19 9.92 7.13
C ARG A 64 11.73 9.66 6.83
N THR A 65 10.88 10.64 7.10
CA THR A 65 9.45 10.57 6.80
C THR A 65 9.28 10.09 5.36
N PRO A 66 8.82 8.86 5.13
CA PRO A 66 8.52 8.44 3.78
C PRO A 66 7.45 9.39 3.26
N ALA A 67 7.56 9.85 2.01
CA ALA A 67 6.49 10.63 1.38
C ALA A 67 5.15 9.87 1.37
N LEU A 68 5.19 8.56 1.59
CA LEU A 68 4.04 7.71 1.86
C LEU A 68 4.04 7.27 3.33
N GLU A 69 3.17 7.86 4.12
CA GLU A 69 3.04 7.61 5.56
C GLU A 69 1.99 6.52 5.81
N VAL A 70 2.33 5.58 6.70
CA VAL A 70 1.40 4.52 7.13
C VAL A 70 1.13 4.73 8.62
N THR A 71 -0.13 4.99 8.94
CA THR A 71 -0.58 5.22 10.32
C THR A 71 -1.61 4.19 10.68
N THR A 72 -1.62 3.76 11.94
CA THR A 72 -2.68 2.92 12.47
C THR A 72 -3.66 3.80 13.26
N ALA A 73 -4.94 3.51 13.12
CA ALA A 73 -6.04 4.28 13.67
C ALA A 73 -7.03 3.37 14.40
N GLY A 74 -7.64 3.91 15.46
CA GLY A 74 -8.60 3.21 16.30
C GLY A 74 -7.98 2.65 17.58
N ASP A 75 -8.84 2.36 18.56
CA ASP A 75 -8.45 1.91 19.91
C ASP A 75 -7.74 0.53 19.90
N ASP A 76 -8.03 -0.31 18.90
CA ASP A 76 -7.47 -1.66 18.75
C ASP A 76 -6.37 -1.75 17.66
N ASP A 77 -5.92 -0.64 17.07
CA ASP A 77 -4.93 -0.65 15.96
C ASP A 77 -5.40 -1.45 14.71
N ARG A 78 -6.71 -1.77 14.64
CA ARG A 78 -7.28 -2.61 13.57
C ARG A 78 -7.31 -1.93 12.23
N THR A 79 -7.29 -0.61 12.18
CA THR A 79 -7.37 0.14 10.93
C THR A 79 -6.00 0.71 10.58
N VAL A 80 -5.52 0.43 9.39
CA VAL A 80 -4.30 1.00 8.82
C VAL A 80 -4.71 2.02 7.77
N ARG A 81 -4.08 3.19 7.79
CA ARG A 81 -4.32 4.31 6.87
C ARG A 81 -3.03 4.63 6.14
N LEU A 82 -3.09 4.61 4.82
CA LEU A 82 -2.02 5.08 3.95
C LEU A 82 -2.33 6.51 3.53
N HIS A 83 -1.39 7.40 3.77
CA HIS A 83 -1.48 8.80 3.44
C HIS A 83 -0.27 9.24 2.62
N ALA A 84 -0.51 9.92 1.50
CA ALA A 84 0.52 10.61 0.73
C ALA A 84 0.08 12.07 0.48
N PRO A 85 1.03 13.02 0.48
CA PRO A 85 0.72 14.44 0.38
C PRO A 85 -0.05 14.76 -0.90
N GLY A 86 -1.17 15.46 -0.75
CA GLY A 86 -2.01 15.88 -1.88
C GLY A 86 -2.89 14.77 -2.48
N THR A 87 -3.04 13.63 -1.79
CA THR A 87 -3.87 12.51 -2.25
C THR A 87 -4.84 12.02 -1.17
N PRO A 88 -5.96 11.38 -1.56
CA PRO A 88 -6.88 10.83 -0.58
C PRO A 88 -6.22 9.71 0.23
N THR A 89 -6.57 9.62 1.50
CA THR A 89 -6.11 8.56 2.40
C THR A 89 -6.83 7.25 2.07
N VAL A 90 -6.07 6.18 1.88
CA VAL A 90 -6.61 4.83 1.70
C VAL A 90 -6.68 4.16 3.06
N THR A 91 -7.84 3.62 3.40
CA THR A 91 -8.08 2.88 4.64
C THR A 91 -8.09 1.39 4.37
N THR A 92 -7.40 0.62 5.20
CA THR A 92 -7.36 -0.85 5.15
C THR A 92 -7.36 -1.42 6.57
N ASP A 93 -7.60 -2.71 6.73
CA ASP A 93 -7.56 -3.39 8.03
C ASP A 93 -6.21 -4.06 8.27
N ARG A 94 -5.85 -4.27 9.54
CA ARG A 94 -4.54 -4.78 9.95
C ARG A 94 -4.22 -6.15 9.36
N ARG A 95 -5.24 -7.02 9.22
CA ARG A 95 -5.10 -8.34 8.57
C ARG A 95 -4.74 -8.23 7.09
N ARG A 96 -5.38 -7.30 6.39
CA ARG A 96 -5.17 -7.06 4.95
C ARG A 96 -3.82 -6.42 4.71
N TRP A 97 -3.46 -5.47 5.57
CA TRP A 97 -2.12 -4.88 5.61
C TRP A 97 -1.05 -5.93 5.84
N ASP A 98 -1.26 -6.87 6.76
CA ASP A 98 -0.29 -7.94 7.03
C ASP A 98 -0.05 -8.83 5.80
N ALA A 99 -1.13 -9.23 5.10
CA ALA A 99 -1.04 -9.95 3.84
C ALA A 99 -0.26 -9.15 2.77
N PHE A 100 -0.53 -7.84 2.65
CA PHE A 100 0.24 -6.97 1.77
C PHE A 100 1.72 -6.93 2.14
N VAL A 101 2.05 -6.77 3.44
CA VAL A 101 3.43 -6.78 3.94
C VAL A 101 4.12 -8.12 3.64
N GLN A 102 3.43 -9.25 3.77
CA GLN A 102 3.96 -10.56 3.36
C GLN A 102 4.28 -10.60 1.87
N GLY A 103 3.39 -10.09 1.02
CA GLY A 103 3.65 -9.99 -0.42
C GLY A 103 4.82 -9.08 -0.78
N VAL A 104 4.94 -7.94 -0.09
CA VAL A 104 6.10 -7.04 -0.22
C VAL A 104 7.39 -7.75 0.18
N ARG A 105 7.39 -8.49 1.28
CA ARG A 105 8.55 -9.29 1.74
C ARG A 105 8.90 -10.42 0.77
N ALA A 106 7.90 -11.03 0.13
CA ALA A 106 8.09 -12.01 -0.94
C ALA A 106 8.60 -11.39 -2.26
N GLY A 107 8.63 -10.05 -2.35
CA GLY A 107 9.11 -9.31 -3.52
C GLY A 107 8.11 -9.22 -4.67
N GLU A 108 6.83 -9.48 -4.42
CA GLU A 108 5.77 -9.45 -5.44
C GLU A 108 5.63 -8.07 -6.11
N PHE A 109 6.05 -7.01 -5.41
CA PHE A 109 5.88 -5.61 -5.81
C PHE A 109 7.18 -4.91 -6.24
N ASP A 110 8.34 -5.56 -6.19
CA ASP A 110 9.63 -4.91 -6.50
C ASP A 110 9.72 -4.40 -7.94
N HIS A 111 9.07 -5.09 -8.87
CA HIS A 111 9.03 -4.74 -10.29
C HIS A 111 8.32 -3.41 -10.58
N PHE A 112 7.54 -2.86 -9.64
CA PHE A 112 6.96 -1.51 -9.75
C PHE A 112 7.99 -0.40 -9.48
N THR A 113 9.18 -0.76 -8.98
CA THR A 113 10.23 0.16 -8.53
C THR A 113 11.60 -0.12 -9.16
N ALA A 114 11.61 -1.01 -10.15
CA ALA A 114 12.80 -1.45 -10.89
C ALA A 114 13.22 -0.44 -11.97
#